data_AF-A0AAV0TZJ5-F1
#
_entry.id   AF-A0AAV0TZJ5-F1
#
_cell.length_a   1.000
_cell.length_b   1.000
_cell.length_c   1.000
_cell.angle_alpha   90.00
_cell.angle_beta   90.00
_cell.angle_gamma   90.00
#
_symmetry.space_group_name_H-M   'P 1'
#
loop_
_entity.id
_entity.type
_entity.pdbx_description
1 polymer ?
#
loop_
_entity_poly.entity_id
_entity_poly.type
_entity_poly.pdbx_seq_one_letter_code
_entity_poly.pdbx_strand_id
1 'polypeptide(L)'
;MAARFSPPDVMETEAKRRLGPHVQRRGDGFAEAESIGMLQLVRTHWREGWDVIAQLHNQQFSKHNRSADSLKKKFSRLYRANVPVHGTKNHQAITFAHVVHKEMVEGVPSATPSVDDEQTEQSEKSFQAPQGDERERDGGATESEHSWVATPSEMLSSTAATDLVTIPTAGSVAAPSAAAAPRPRPRVRPPRQMPEWHNSAAIFPPEATPLPSDDLLTSVLKVILRSQYQRDLDREEERIRREEERQRRRKEDEQRRQEEEHRRNEEREEWRRRNEERAEERDENRRRHEQFMQMMMLLVGEKDTAEECNTES
;
A
#
# COMPACT_ATOMS: atom_id res chain seq x y z
N MET A 1 4.85 81.53 -12.74
CA MET A 1 4.75 80.62 -13.91
C MET A 1 4.97 79.20 -13.41
N ALA A 2 4.25 78.23 -14.01
CA ALA A 2 4.13 76.79 -13.68
C ALA A 2 3.20 76.48 -12.47
N ALA A 3 1.91 76.18 -12.65
CA ALA A 3 1.28 74.92 -13.14
C ALA A 3 1.49 73.76 -12.14
N ARG A 4 0.51 73.55 -11.23
CA ARG A 4 -0.54 72.49 -11.27
C ARG A 4 0.04 71.07 -11.37
N PHE A 5 -0.20 70.23 -10.37
CA PHE A 5 -0.69 68.85 -10.55
C PHE A 5 -1.14 68.28 -9.18
N SER A 6 -2.45 68.21 -8.97
CA SER A 6 -3.07 67.33 -7.99
C SER A 6 -2.96 65.88 -8.49
N PRO A 7 -2.61 64.90 -7.65
CA PRO A 7 -2.88 63.50 -7.96
C PRO A 7 -4.37 63.19 -7.69
N PRO A 8 -5.04 62.46 -8.60
CA PRO A 8 -6.44 62.09 -8.46
C PRO A 8 -6.63 60.88 -7.55
N ASP A 9 -7.76 60.89 -6.85
CA ASP A 9 -8.42 59.75 -6.23
C ASP A 9 -8.84 58.77 -7.36
N VAL A 10 -8.21 57.60 -7.44
CA VAL A 10 -8.53 56.55 -8.43
C VAL A 10 -8.44 55.18 -7.75
N MET A 11 -9.61 54.70 -7.33
CA MET A 11 -10.11 53.32 -7.43
C MET A 11 -9.55 52.27 -6.45
N GLU A 12 -10.38 51.97 -5.44
CA GLU A 12 -10.80 50.58 -5.20
C GLU A 12 -11.13 49.91 -6.54
N THR A 13 -10.31 48.95 -6.97
CA THR A 13 -10.75 47.77 -7.72
C THR A 13 -9.60 46.80 -7.84
N GLU A 14 -9.85 45.58 -7.36
CA GLU A 14 -9.26 44.36 -7.91
C GLU A 14 -7.71 44.29 -7.97
N ALA A 15 -7.07 44.20 -6.80
CA ALA A 15 -5.89 43.34 -6.68
C ALA A 15 -6.32 41.87 -6.64
N LYS A 16 -7.07 41.45 -7.66
CA LYS A 16 -7.26 40.06 -8.09
C LYS A 16 -5.92 39.63 -8.67
N ARG A 17 -4.92 39.53 -7.77
CA ARG A 17 -3.64 38.88 -8.08
C ARG A 17 -4.02 37.49 -8.51
N ARG A 18 -3.94 37.29 -9.83
CA ARG A 18 -4.13 36.03 -10.50
C ARG A 18 -3.26 34.99 -9.78
N LEU A 19 -3.88 34.25 -8.87
CA LEU A 19 -3.49 32.89 -8.56
C LEU A 19 -3.58 32.18 -9.91
N GLY A 20 -2.46 32.13 -10.63
CA GLY A 20 -2.32 31.23 -11.76
C GLY A 20 -2.76 29.84 -11.27
N PRO A 21 -3.40 29.04 -12.14
CA PRO A 21 -3.80 27.68 -11.77
C PRO A 21 -2.59 27.03 -11.10
N HIS A 22 -2.74 26.63 -9.84
CA HIS A 22 -1.69 25.99 -9.08
C HIS A 22 -1.28 24.76 -9.89
N VAL A 23 -0.22 24.91 -10.69
CA VAL A 23 0.25 23.88 -11.61
C VAL A 23 0.86 22.83 -10.69
N GLN A 24 0.03 21.83 -10.38
CA GLN A 24 0.40 20.65 -9.62
C GLN A 24 1.66 20.07 -10.27
N ARG A 25 2.82 20.36 -9.67
CA ARG A 25 4.10 19.91 -10.19
C ARG A 25 4.07 18.38 -10.18
N ARG A 26 4.48 17.76 -11.30
CA ARG A 26 4.67 16.30 -11.36
C ARG A 26 5.57 15.90 -10.21
N GLY A 27 5.02 15.17 -9.24
CA GLY A 27 5.74 14.73 -8.05
C GLY A 27 5.18 15.25 -6.72
N ASP A 28 4.21 16.16 -6.73
CA ASP A 28 3.52 16.55 -5.50
C ASP A 28 2.58 15.43 -5.04
N GLY A 29 3.14 14.56 -4.21
CA GLY A 29 2.46 13.41 -3.62
C GLY A 29 1.30 13.84 -2.73
N PHE A 30 0.58 12.86 -2.18
CA PHE A 30 -0.39 13.15 -1.14
C PHE A 30 0.34 13.33 0.18
N ALA A 31 0.14 14.47 0.83
CA ALA A 31 0.55 14.63 2.22
C ALA A 31 -0.21 13.62 3.10
N GLU A 32 0.34 13.27 4.26
CA GLU A 32 -0.31 12.34 5.19
C GLU A 32 -1.63 12.92 5.72
N ALA A 33 -1.63 14.20 6.11
CA ALA A 33 -2.85 14.92 6.52
C ALA A 33 -3.90 15.00 5.40
N GLU A 34 -3.47 15.23 4.15
CA GLU A 34 -4.35 15.21 2.97
C GLU A 34 -4.94 13.82 2.75
N SER A 35 -4.12 12.77 2.92
CA SER A 35 -4.58 11.37 2.80
C SER A 35 -5.61 11.02 3.87
N ILE A 36 -5.41 11.45 5.12
CA ILE A 36 -6.35 11.23 6.21
C ILE A 36 -7.66 12.00 5.98
N GLY A 37 -7.59 13.28 5.59
CA GLY A 37 -8.77 14.08 5.28
C GLY A 37 -9.60 13.50 4.12
N MET A 38 -8.92 13.06 3.06
CA MET A 38 -9.57 12.34 1.95
C MET A 38 -10.31 11.08 2.43
N LEU A 39 -9.71 10.29 3.32
CA LEU A 39 -10.34 9.08 3.86
C LEU A 39 -11.58 9.37 4.71
N GLN A 40 -11.60 10.47 5.46
CA GLN A 40 -12.78 10.90 6.22
C GLN A 40 -13.95 11.27 5.29
N LEU A 41 -13.66 11.95 4.18
CA LEU A 41 -14.66 12.26 3.15
C LEU A 41 -15.17 10.99 2.46
N VAL A 42 -14.30 10.02 2.17
CA VAL A 42 -14.71 8.73 1.63
C VAL A 42 -15.63 8.00 2.61
N ARG A 43 -15.27 7.95 3.90
CA ARG A 43 -16.08 7.29 4.93
C ARG A 43 -17.53 7.81 4.98
N THR A 44 -17.71 9.12 4.81
CA THR A 44 -19.00 9.81 4.94
C THR A 44 -19.78 9.86 3.63
N HIS A 45 -19.11 10.12 2.49
CA HIS A 45 -19.75 10.43 1.20
C HIS A 45 -19.51 9.39 0.11
N TRP A 46 -19.00 8.19 0.41
CA TRP A 46 -18.74 7.17 -0.63
C TRP A 46 -19.98 6.75 -1.43
N ARG A 47 -21.17 6.84 -0.82
CA ARG A 47 -22.45 6.53 -1.49
C ARG A 47 -22.88 7.61 -2.49
N GLU A 48 -22.49 8.86 -2.24
CA GLU A 48 -22.82 10.01 -3.09
C GLU A 48 -21.94 10.04 -4.36
N GLY A 49 -20.77 9.40 -4.30
CA GLY A 49 -19.88 9.20 -5.44
C GLY A 49 -18.58 10.00 -5.36
N TRP A 50 -17.63 9.62 -6.22
CA TRP A 50 -16.28 10.17 -6.18
C TRP A 50 -16.19 11.63 -6.64
N ASP A 51 -17.14 12.11 -7.43
CA ASP A 51 -17.17 13.51 -7.88
C ASP A 51 -17.50 14.48 -6.74
N VAL A 52 -18.44 14.11 -5.86
CA VAL A 52 -18.79 14.89 -4.65
C VAL A 52 -17.60 14.91 -3.69
N ILE A 53 -16.97 13.75 -3.48
CA ILE A 53 -15.75 13.65 -2.65
C ILE A 53 -14.65 14.55 -3.20
N ALA A 54 -14.44 14.58 -4.52
CA ALA A 54 -13.43 15.45 -5.13
C ALA A 54 -13.75 16.94 -4.95
N GLN A 55 -15.03 17.33 -5.07
CA GLN A 55 -15.47 18.69 -4.82
C GLN A 55 -15.21 19.10 -3.37
N LEU A 56 -15.63 18.29 -2.40
CA LEU A 56 -15.41 18.56 -0.97
C LEU A 56 -13.92 18.56 -0.60
N HIS A 57 -13.13 17.64 -1.18
CA HIS A 57 -11.69 17.61 -0.99
C HIS A 57 -11.02 18.89 -1.48
N ASN A 58 -11.39 19.38 -2.67
CA ASN A 58 -10.79 20.60 -3.22
C ASN A 58 -11.23 21.87 -2.48
N GLN A 59 -12.39 21.84 -1.80
CA GLN A 59 -12.79 22.90 -0.87
C GLN A 59 -11.92 22.90 0.39
N GLN A 60 -11.65 21.73 0.97
CA GLN A 60 -10.83 21.59 2.17
C GLN A 60 -9.34 21.82 1.89
N PHE A 61 -8.84 21.32 0.76
CA PHE A 61 -7.46 21.38 0.33
C PHE A 61 -7.32 22.21 -0.95
N SER A 62 -7.64 23.50 -0.85
CA SER A 62 -7.58 24.44 -1.99
C SER A 62 -6.19 24.56 -2.63
N LYS A 63 -5.15 24.16 -1.91
CA LYS A 63 -3.76 24.08 -2.42
C LYS A 63 -3.57 22.93 -3.40
N HIS A 64 -4.31 21.82 -3.29
CA HIS A 64 -4.12 20.63 -4.12
C HIS A 64 -5.42 20.29 -4.85
N ASN A 65 -5.52 20.67 -6.12
CA ASN A 65 -6.68 20.34 -6.94
C ASN A 65 -6.57 18.89 -7.43
N ARG A 66 -7.27 17.97 -6.76
CA ARG A 66 -7.28 16.54 -7.10
C ARG A 66 -8.55 16.19 -7.88
N SER A 67 -8.41 15.31 -8.87
CA SER A 67 -9.56 14.74 -9.59
C SER A 67 -10.13 13.52 -8.87
N ALA A 68 -11.40 13.22 -9.10
CA ALA A 68 -12.08 12.02 -8.58
C ALA A 68 -11.27 10.73 -8.84
N ASP A 69 -10.75 10.56 -10.05
CA ASP A 69 -9.89 9.43 -10.41
C ASP A 69 -8.59 9.37 -9.60
N SER A 70 -8.00 10.52 -9.28
CA SER A 70 -6.75 10.57 -8.51
C SER A 70 -6.97 10.20 -7.04
N LEU A 71 -8.07 10.65 -6.45
CA LEU A 71 -8.48 10.29 -5.09
C LEU A 71 -8.81 8.80 -5.01
N LYS A 72 -9.59 8.29 -5.97
CA LYS A 72 -9.91 6.86 -6.09
C LYS A 72 -8.66 6.02 -6.21
N LYS A 73 -7.71 6.40 -7.08
CA LYS A 73 -6.42 5.69 -7.22
C LYS A 73 -5.60 5.73 -5.94
N LYS A 74 -5.56 6.87 -5.23
CA LYS A 74 -4.86 6.99 -3.94
C LYS A 74 -5.50 6.10 -2.89
N PHE A 75 -6.82 6.13 -2.75
CA PHE A 75 -7.58 5.23 -1.87
C PHE A 75 -7.29 3.76 -2.19
N SER A 76 -7.39 3.38 -3.47
CA SER A 76 -7.06 2.03 -3.94
C SER A 76 -5.65 1.59 -3.61
N ARG A 77 -4.68 2.52 -3.66
CA ARG A 77 -3.31 2.23 -3.29
C ARG A 77 -3.15 2.05 -1.78
N LEU A 78 -3.87 2.82 -0.97
CA LEU A 78 -3.79 2.75 0.50
C LEU A 78 -4.40 1.47 1.05
N TYR A 79 -5.62 1.09 0.65
CA TYR A 79 -6.25 -0.13 1.19
C TYR A 79 -5.65 -1.43 0.63
N ARG A 80 -4.99 -1.39 -0.53
CA ARG A 80 -4.25 -2.55 -1.07
C ARG A 80 -2.83 -2.64 -0.54
N ALA A 81 -2.32 -1.59 0.11
CA ALA A 81 -1.02 -1.65 0.74
C ALA A 81 -1.11 -2.53 2.00
N ASN A 82 -0.10 -3.37 2.20
CA ASN A 82 0.05 -4.13 3.43
C ASN A 82 0.21 -3.16 4.59
N VAL A 83 -0.50 -3.40 5.70
CA VAL A 83 -0.35 -2.61 6.93
C VAL A 83 1.10 -2.78 7.40
N PRO A 84 1.95 -1.74 7.30
CA PRO A 84 3.33 -1.88 7.71
C PRO A 84 3.41 -1.90 9.24
N VAL A 85 4.46 -2.50 9.78
CA VAL A 85 4.80 -2.44 11.22
C VAL A 85 4.85 -0.96 11.67
N HIS A 86 4.35 -0.67 12.88
CA HIS A 86 4.26 0.69 13.44
C HIS A 86 5.54 1.51 13.21
N GLY A 87 5.40 2.77 12.78
CA GLY A 87 6.53 3.71 12.62
C GLY A 87 6.95 4.06 11.18
N THR A 88 6.33 3.48 10.16
CA THR A 88 6.59 3.87 8.75
C THR A 88 5.67 5.00 8.27
N LYS A 89 6.17 5.80 7.30
CA LYS A 89 5.42 6.92 6.71
C LYS A 89 4.08 6.42 6.13
N ASN A 90 2.96 7.07 6.47
CA ASN A 90 1.57 6.71 6.08
C ASN A 90 0.94 5.53 6.84
N HIS A 91 1.53 5.02 7.92
CA HIS A 91 0.93 3.92 8.70
C HIS A 91 -0.52 4.24 9.12
N GLN A 92 -0.76 5.44 9.64
CA GLN A 92 -2.11 5.88 10.05
C GLN A 92 -3.10 5.90 8.88
N ALA A 93 -2.69 6.44 7.73
CA ALA A 93 -3.53 6.51 6.54
C ALA A 93 -3.85 5.12 5.96
N ILE A 94 -2.90 4.17 6.00
CA ILE A 94 -3.13 2.79 5.53
C ILE A 94 -4.11 2.07 6.45
N THR A 95 -3.88 2.09 7.76
CA THR A 95 -4.77 1.47 8.75
C THR A 95 -6.19 2.02 8.63
N PHE A 96 -6.33 3.35 8.52
CA PHE A 96 -7.63 3.98 8.36
C PHE A 96 -8.31 3.63 7.03
N ALA A 97 -7.54 3.51 5.93
CA ALA A 97 -8.10 3.09 4.64
C ALA A 97 -8.67 1.66 4.68
N HIS A 98 -8.05 0.74 5.42
CA HIS A 98 -8.58 -0.60 5.64
C HIS A 98 -9.92 -0.58 6.40
N VAL A 99 -10.01 0.25 7.45
CA VAL A 99 -11.26 0.44 8.20
C VAL A 99 -12.36 0.99 7.31
N VAL A 100 -12.08 2.07 6.55
CA VAL A 100 -13.05 2.69 5.64
C VAL A 100 -13.49 1.70 4.55
N HIS A 101 -12.56 0.95 3.95
CA HIS A 101 -12.90 -0.06 2.95
C HIS A 101 -13.77 -1.18 3.54
N LYS A 102 -13.47 -1.64 4.76
CA LYS A 102 -14.28 -2.63 5.47
C LYS A 102 -15.71 -2.11 5.68
N GLU A 103 -15.88 -0.88 6.17
CA GLU A 103 -17.19 -0.24 6.33
C GLU A 103 -17.96 -0.04 5.01
N MET A 104 -17.24 0.26 3.92
CA MET A 104 -17.86 0.37 2.59
C MET A 104 -18.39 -0.98 2.08
N VAL A 105 -17.67 -2.07 2.35
CA VAL A 105 -18.03 -3.43 1.88
C VAL A 105 -19.09 -4.07 2.75
N GLU A 106 -18.92 -4.01 4.08
CA GLU A 106 -19.88 -4.57 5.04
C GLU A 106 -21.18 -3.75 5.07
N GLY A 107 -21.14 -2.53 4.54
CA GLY A 107 -22.21 -1.57 4.66
C GLY A 107 -22.24 -1.07 6.09
N VAL A 108 -22.04 0.23 6.28
CA VAL A 108 -22.32 0.87 7.57
C VAL A 108 -23.70 0.39 8.05
N PRO A 109 -23.85 -0.21 9.25
CA PRO A 109 -25.15 -0.36 9.87
C PRO A 109 -25.65 1.06 10.07
N SER A 110 -26.48 1.51 9.14
CA SER A 110 -27.23 2.74 9.27
C SER A 110 -28.07 2.55 10.53
N ALA A 111 -27.60 3.11 11.64
CA ALA A 111 -28.35 3.24 12.87
C ALA A 111 -29.51 4.22 12.61
N THR A 112 -30.51 3.74 11.90
CA THR A 112 -31.87 4.27 11.96
C THR A 112 -32.58 3.46 13.04
N PRO A 113 -33.00 4.06 14.17
CA PRO A 113 -33.99 3.44 15.03
C PRO A 113 -35.33 3.54 14.29
N SER A 114 -35.60 2.57 13.41
CA SER A 114 -36.93 2.34 12.88
C SER A 114 -37.46 1.06 13.49
N VAL A 115 -38.52 1.27 14.26
CA VAL A 115 -39.32 0.31 14.98
C VAL A 115 -39.97 -0.67 13.99
N ASP A 116 -40.17 -1.91 14.44
CA ASP A 116 -40.97 -3.00 13.85
C ASP A 116 -40.56 -3.54 12.46
N ASP A 117 -40.04 -4.77 12.41
CA ASP A 117 -40.90 -5.93 12.10
C ASP A 117 -40.15 -7.26 12.35
N GLU A 118 -40.95 -8.29 12.59
CA GLU A 118 -40.64 -9.59 13.15
C GLU A 118 -39.83 -10.53 12.24
N GLN A 119 -38.95 -11.31 12.87
CA GLN A 119 -38.89 -12.76 12.77
C GLN A 119 -38.77 -13.39 11.36
N THR A 120 -37.58 -13.90 11.03
CA THR A 120 -37.48 -15.32 10.66
C THR A 120 -36.12 -15.86 11.07
N GLU A 121 -36.16 -16.81 12.00
CA GLU A 121 -35.07 -17.70 12.37
C GLU A 121 -34.49 -18.41 11.14
N GLN A 122 -33.19 -18.64 11.10
CA GLN A 122 -32.65 -20.00 10.90
C GLN A 122 -31.13 -20.07 10.97
N SER A 123 -30.71 -21.14 11.65
CA SER A 123 -29.44 -21.84 11.51
C SER A 123 -28.34 -21.51 12.52
N GLU A 124 -28.61 -22.01 13.73
CA GLU A 124 -27.63 -22.61 14.63
C GLU A 124 -26.58 -23.46 13.86
N LYS A 125 -25.29 -23.18 14.10
CA LYS A 125 -24.27 -24.22 13.99
C LYS A 125 -23.19 -24.02 15.04
N SER A 126 -23.34 -24.86 16.06
CA SER A 126 -22.39 -25.34 17.06
C SER A 126 -20.91 -25.08 16.74
N PHE A 127 -20.20 -24.46 17.67
CA PHE A 127 -18.87 -24.92 18.07
C PHE A 127 -18.67 -24.65 19.56
N GLN A 128 -18.65 -25.75 20.33
CA GLN A 128 -18.31 -25.79 21.75
C GLN A 128 -16.85 -25.36 21.96
N ALA A 129 -16.61 -24.55 22.99
CA ALA A 129 -15.32 -24.47 23.68
C ALA A 129 -15.55 -24.95 25.13
N PRO A 130 -14.78 -25.93 25.63
CA PRO A 130 -14.95 -26.41 27.00
C PRO A 130 -14.37 -25.40 28.00
N GLN A 131 -15.21 -25.02 28.97
CA GLN A 131 -14.76 -24.52 30.27
C GLN A 131 -13.97 -25.63 30.99
N GLY A 132 -12.86 -25.22 31.62
CA GLY A 132 -12.05 -26.02 32.53
C GLY A 132 -11.32 -25.08 33.49
N ASP A 133 -12.09 -24.58 34.45
CA ASP A 133 -11.83 -24.42 35.89
C ASP A 133 -10.46 -24.02 36.50
N GLU A 134 -10.62 -23.23 37.57
CA GLU A 134 -9.82 -23.15 38.82
C GLU A 134 -8.52 -22.31 38.92
N ARG A 135 -8.73 -21.05 39.37
CA ARG A 135 -8.16 -20.41 40.58
C ARG A 135 -7.41 -21.39 41.52
N GLU A 136 -6.21 -21.14 42.04
CA GLU A 136 -5.88 -20.17 43.10
C GLU A 136 -4.36 -20.14 43.38
N ARG A 137 -3.82 -18.96 43.73
CA ARG A 137 -2.68 -18.62 44.64
C ARG A 137 -1.38 -19.45 44.55
N ASP A 138 -0.19 -18.85 44.48
CA ASP A 138 0.39 -17.97 45.50
C ASP A 138 1.77 -17.43 45.06
N GLY A 139 2.17 -16.28 45.62
CA GLY A 139 3.57 -15.92 45.93
C GLY A 139 4.54 -15.49 44.82
N GLY A 140 5.03 -14.25 44.90
CA GLY A 140 6.37 -13.92 44.39
C GLY A 140 6.55 -12.50 43.85
N ALA A 141 6.75 -11.55 44.77
CA ALA A 141 7.32 -10.25 44.46
C ALA A 141 8.72 -10.39 43.85
N THR A 142 9.03 -9.60 42.82
CA THR A 142 10.14 -8.65 42.84
C THR A 142 9.92 -7.54 41.82
N GLU A 143 9.91 -6.34 42.36
CA GLU A 143 10.32 -5.08 41.74
C GLU A 143 11.42 -5.18 40.67
N SER A 144 11.23 -4.50 39.53
CA SER A 144 12.32 -3.79 38.85
C SER A 144 11.78 -2.71 37.92
N GLU A 145 11.78 -1.51 38.47
CA GLU A 145 11.62 -0.22 37.84
C GLU A 145 12.88 0.13 37.04
N HIS A 146 12.92 -0.01 35.72
CA HIS A 146 13.98 0.60 34.88
C HIS A 146 13.28 1.23 33.66
N SER A 147 12.71 2.43 33.78
CA SER A 147 13.40 3.73 33.61
C SER A 147 14.12 3.85 32.27
N TRP A 148 13.36 4.07 31.19
CA TRP A 148 13.91 4.63 29.96
C TRP A 148 13.79 6.14 30.04
N VAL A 149 14.89 6.75 30.50
CA VAL A 149 15.11 8.18 30.50
C VAL A 149 15.01 8.70 29.06
N ALA A 150 14.11 9.67 28.88
CA ALA A 150 14.11 10.57 27.75
C ALA A 150 15.28 11.55 27.88
N THR A 151 16.08 11.71 26.83
CA THR A 151 16.92 12.90 26.65
C THR A 151 16.71 13.50 25.27
N PRO A 152 16.44 14.82 25.19
CA PRO A 152 16.25 15.56 23.95
C PRO A 152 17.60 15.89 23.30
N SER A 153 17.63 15.96 21.97
CA SER A 153 18.79 16.45 21.21
C SER A 153 18.40 17.74 20.50
N GLU A 154 18.83 18.86 21.06
CA GLU A 154 18.83 20.17 20.43
C GLU A 154 20.25 20.53 19.97
N MET A 155 20.33 20.92 18.69
CA MET A 155 21.17 21.94 18.06
C MET A 155 22.71 21.92 18.23
N LEU A 156 23.44 21.98 17.11
CA LEU A 156 23.94 23.25 16.55
C LEU A 156 24.69 23.07 15.22
N SER A 157 24.57 24.12 14.41
CA SER A 157 25.14 24.41 13.10
C SER A 157 26.67 24.31 12.99
N SER A 158 27.21 24.12 11.78
CA SER A 158 27.94 25.18 11.05
C SER A 158 28.50 24.73 9.67
N THR A 159 28.14 25.50 8.63
CA THR A 159 28.96 26.06 7.53
C THR A 159 30.13 25.29 6.91
N ALA A 160 30.11 25.13 5.58
CA ALA A 160 31.01 25.84 4.64
C ALA A 160 30.70 25.47 3.17
N ALA A 161 30.78 26.48 2.31
CA ALA A 161 30.57 26.44 0.87
C ALA A 161 31.83 25.97 0.12
N THR A 162 31.65 25.42 -1.09
CA THR A 162 32.47 25.81 -2.25
C THR A 162 31.74 25.47 -3.54
N ASP A 163 31.57 26.51 -4.37
CA ASP A 163 31.25 26.48 -5.78
C ASP A 163 32.18 25.55 -6.57
N LEU A 164 31.70 25.03 -7.71
CA LEU A 164 32.40 25.20 -8.98
C LEU A 164 31.50 24.84 -10.17
N VAL A 165 31.32 25.89 -10.97
CA VAL A 165 30.82 26.02 -12.34
C VAL A 165 31.40 24.96 -13.30
N THR A 166 30.57 24.38 -14.17
CA THR A 166 30.92 24.07 -15.58
C THR A 166 29.65 23.88 -16.45
N ILE A 167 29.46 24.80 -17.41
CA ILE A 167 28.69 24.72 -18.68
C ILE A 167 29.71 25.28 -19.71
N PRO A 168 29.84 24.86 -21.00
CA PRO A 168 28.80 24.60 -22.03
C PRO A 168 29.14 23.36 -22.91
N THR A 169 28.45 22.92 -23.98
CA THR A 169 27.92 23.59 -25.18
C THR A 169 27.04 22.60 -25.99
N ALA A 170 26.17 23.21 -26.80
CA ALA A 170 25.10 22.79 -27.70
C ALA A 170 25.31 21.70 -28.78
N GLY A 171 24.16 21.30 -29.35
CA GLY A 171 23.94 20.68 -30.67
C GLY A 171 23.35 19.27 -30.54
N SER A 172 22.23 18.87 -31.16
CA SER A 172 21.80 19.21 -32.51
C SER A 172 20.44 18.56 -32.84
N VAL A 173 19.73 19.23 -33.75
CA VAL A 173 18.66 18.81 -34.69
C VAL A 173 17.25 18.41 -34.17
N ALA A 174 16.30 19.20 -34.66
CA ALA A 174 14.85 19.00 -34.64
C ALA A 174 14.35 18.15 -35.83
N ALA A 175 13.20 17.46 -35.65
CA ALA A 175 12.24 17.13 -36.72
C ALA A 175 10.91 16.59 -36.13
N PRO A 176 9.77 16.65 -36.85
CA PRO A 176 8.49 17.05 -36.28
C PRO A 176 7.40 15.97 -36.18
N SER A 177 6.39 16.29 -35.36
CA SER A 177 4.93 16.13 -35.58
C SER A 177 4.37 14.86 -36.27
N ALA A 178 3.59 14.07 -35.52
CA ALA A 178 2.40 13.37 -36.02
C ALA A 178 1.46 13.10 -34.82
N ALA A 179 0.37 13.86 -34.73
CA ALA A 179 -0.97 13.42 -35.13
C ALA A 179 -1.73 12.69 -34.01
N ALA A 180 -2.70 13.41 -33.47
CA ALA A 180 -3.73 12.92 -32.56
C ALA A 180 -4.53 11.77 -33.18
N ALA A 181 -4.64 10.66 -32.45
CA ALA A 181 -5.61 9.61 -32.72
C ALA A 181 -6.74 9.68 -31.67
N PRO A 182 -8.00 9.96 -32.05
CA PRO A 182 -9.11 9.91 -31.13
C PRO A 182 -9.46 8.46 -30.77
N ARG A 183 -9.47 8.13 -29.48
CA ARG A 183 -9.96 6.84 -28.97
C ARG A 183 -11.49 6.75 -29.20
N PRO A 184 -12.01 5.63 -29.73
CA PRO A 184 -13.44 5.48 -29.95
C PRO A 184 -14.19 5.30 -28.62
N ARG A 185 -15.31 6.02 -28.49
CA ARG A 185 -16.26 5.91 -27.39
C ARG A 185 -16.87 4.50 -27.35
N PRO A 186 -17.17 3.92 -26.17
CA PRO A 186 -17.94 2.69 -26.07
C PRO A 186 -19.38 2.96 -26.53
N ARG A 187 -19.79 2.34 -27.64
CA ARG A 187 -21.17 2.28 -28.12
C ARG A 187 -22.02 1.52 -27.10
N VAL A 188 -23.05 2.17 -26.57
CA VAL A 188 -24.17 1.55 -25.87
C VAL A 188 -24.84 0.58 -26.85
N ARG A 189 -24.83 -0.71 -26.53
CA ARG A 189 -25.55 -1.74 -27.30
C ARG A 189 -27.06 -1.57 -27.04
N PRO A 190 -27.91 -1.52 -28.06
CA PRO A 190 -29.35 -1.68 -27.87
C PRO A 190 -29.68 -3.12 -27.45
N PRO A 191 -30.77 -3.34 -26.70
CA PRO A 191 -31.18 -4.65 -26.24
C PRO A 191 -31.50 -5.57 -27.43
N ARG A 192 -30.95 -6.78 -27.35
CA ARG A 192 -31.09 -7.86 -28.33
C ARG A 192 -32.51 -8.40 -28.26
N GLN A 193 -33.30 -8.22 -29.30
CA GLN A 193 -34.58 -8.92 -29.46
C GLN A 193 -34.30 -10.43 -29.57
N MET A 194 -34.89 -11.22 -28.68
CA MET A 194 -34.84 -12.67 -28.74
C MET A 194 -35.72 -13.14 -29.92
N PRO A 195 -35.27 -14.13 -30.72
CA PRO A 195 -36.15 -14.79 -31.66
C PRO A 195 -37.20 -15.56 -30.86
N GLU A 196 -38.43 -15.09 -30.95
CA GLU A 196 -39.62 -15.80 -30.51
C GLU A 196 -39.73 -17.07 -31.36
N TRP A 197 -39.41 -18.22 -30.76
CA TRP A 197 -39.66 -19.52 -31.37
C TRP A 197 -41.18 -19.68 -31.48
N HIS A 198 -41.72 -19.34 -32.65
CA HIS A 198 -43.08 -19.72 -33.00
C HIS A 198 -43.15 -21.24 -33.00
N ASN A 199 -43.77 -21.78 -31.95
CA ASN A 199 -44.22 -23.15 -31.87
C ASN A 199 -45.24 -23.37 -32.99
N SER A 200 -44.81 -23.98 -34.08
CA SER A 200 -45.69 -24.58 -35.09
C SER A 200 -46.37 -25.82 -34.49
N ALA A 201 -47.29 -25.60 -33.56
CA ALA A 201 -48.31 -26.58 -33.21
C ALA A 201 -49.39 -26.52 -34.30
N ALA A 202 -49.14 -27.18 -35.44
CA ALA A 202 -50.14 -27.40 -36.45
C ALA A 202 -50.04 -28.82 -37.01
N ILE A 203 -50.86 -29.69 -36.42
CA ILE A 203 -51.66 -30.72 -37.09
C ILE A 203 -50.86 -31.80 -37.85
N PHE A 204 -50.71 -32.96 -37.22
CA PHE A 204 -50.40 -34.22 -37.92
C PHE A 204 -51.59 -35.19 -37.81
N PRO A 205 -51.98 -35.88 -38.92
CA PRO A 205 -53.03 -36.88 -38.91
C PRO A 205 -52.54 -38.20 -38.30
N PRO A 206 -53.40 -39.00 -37.64
CA PRO A 206 -53.01 -40.22 -36.97
C PRO A 206 -53.21 -41.43 -37.90
N GLU A 207 -52.34 -41.64 -38.89
CA GLU A 207 -52.23 -42.99 -39.47
C GLU A 207 -50.94 -43.21 -40.28
N ALA A 208 -50.38 -44.41 -40.06
CA ALA A 208 -49.35 -45.12 -40.82
C ALA A 208 -47.86 -44.86 -40.53
N THR A 209 -47.20 -45.98 -40.23
CA THR A 209 -45.77 -46.36 -40.32
C THR A 209 -44.78 -45.85 -39.26
N PRO A 210 -44.03 -46.75 -38.56
CA PRO A 210 -42.85 -46.37 -37.80
C PRO A 210 -41.76 -45.94 -38.80
N LEU A 211 -41.62 -44.64 -38.98
CA LEU A 211 -40.73 -44.05 -39.98
C LEU A 211 -39.26 -44.06 -39.49
N PRO A 212 -38.28 -44.28 -40.40
CA PRO A 212 -36.82 -44.26 -40.14
C PRO A 212 -36.26 -42.89 -39.70
N SER A 213 -37.11 -41.92 -39.41
CA SER A 213 -36.79 -40.59 -38.90
C SER A 213 -36.22 -40.60 -37.47
N ASP A 214 -36.56 -41.62 -36.67
CA ASP A 214 -36.04 -41.75 -35.30
C ASP A 214 -34.54 -42.06 -35.27
N ASP A 215 -34.02 -42.84 -36.22
CA ASP A 215 -32.59 -43.14 -36.30
C ASP A 215 -31.77 -41.91 -36.68
N LEU A 216 -32.30 -41.05 -37.54
CA LEU A 216 -31.68 -39.77 -37.90
C LEU A 216 -31.68 -38.81 -36.70
N LEU A 217 -32.80 -38.68 -35.99
CA LEU A 217 -32.90 -37.85 -34.80
C LEU A 217 -31.94 -38.33 -33.70
N THR A 218 -31.87 -39.65 -33.49
CA THR A 218 -30.98 -40.27 -32.52
C THR A 218 -29.50 -40.07 -32.89
N SER A 219 -29.17 -40.16 -34.18
CA SER A 219 -27.85 -39.85 -34.73
C SER A 219 -27.45 -38.39 -34.46
N VAL A 220 -28.31 -37.44 -34.80
CA VAL A 220 -28.06 -36.01 -34.60
C VAL A 220 -27.91 -35.70 -33.10
N LEU A 221 -28.75 -36.29 -32.24
CA LEU A 221 -28.64 -36.13 -30.79
C LEU A 221 -27.30 -36.65 -30.25
N LYS A 222 -26.82 -37.81 -30.73
CA LYS A 222 -25.50 -38.35 -30.36
C LYS A 222 -24.36 -37.42 -30.80
N VAL A 223 -24.44 -36.84 -31.99
CA VAL A 223 -23.43 -35.87 -32.48
C VAL A 223 -23.44 -34.61 -31.61
N ILE A 224 -24.62 -34.09 -31.26
CA ILE A 224 -24.75 -32.91 -30.40
C ILE A 224 -24.20 -33.18 -28.99
N LEU A 225 -24.56 -34.31 -28.38
CA LEU A 225 -24.05 -34.72 -27.06
C LEU A 225 -22.52 -34.90 -27.09
N ARG A 226 -21.98 -35.56 -28.12
CA ARG A 226 -20.53 -35.70 -28.28
C ARG A 226 -19.83 -34.36 -28.48
N SER A 227 -20.43 -33.45 -29.25
CA SER A 227 -19.92 -32.09 -29.45
C SER A 227 -20.00 -31.25 -28.17
N GLN A 228 -21.03 -31.44 -27.35
CA GLN A 228 -21.15 -30.77 -26.06
C GLN A 228 -20.08 -31.29 -25.11
N TYR A 229 -19.96 -32.61 -24.97
CA TYR A 229 -18.94 -33.26 -24.14
C TYR A 229 -17.53 -32.82 -24.53
N GLN A 230 -17.24 -32.72 -25.83
CA GLN A 230 -15.94 -32.23 -26.31
C GLN A 230 -15.68 -30.79 -25.87
N ARG A 231 -16.66 -29.88 -26.04
CA ARG A 231 -16.51 -28.49 -25.60
C ARG A 231 -16.38 -28.37 -24.07
N ASP A 232 -17.03 -29.26 -23.33
CA ASP A 232 -16.94 -29.28 -21.88
C ASP A 232 -15.55 -29.77 -21.42
N LEU A 233 -15.00 -30.79 -22.09
CA LEU A 233 -13.61 -31.23 -21.93
C LEU A 233 -12.62 -30.09 -22.22
N ASP A 234 -12.76 -29.41 -23.35
CA ASP A 234 -11.86 -28.32 -23.75
C ASP A 234 -11.90 -27.17 -22.72
N ARG A 235 -13.09 -26.83 -22.18
CA ARG A 235 -13.22 -25.82 -21.11
C ARG A 235 -12.56 -26.28 -19.82
N GLU A 236 -12.65 -27.56 -19.50
CA GLU A 236 -12.06 -28.11 -18.28
C GLU A 236 -10.53 -28.15 -18.38
N GLU A 237 -9.99 -28.58 -19.51
CA GLU A 237 -8.56 -28.54 -19.78
C GLU A 237 -8.03 -27.10 -19.71
N GLU A 238 -8.77 -26.12 -20.24
CA GLU A 238 -8.38 -24.72 -20.13
C GLU A 238 -8.46 -24.18 -18.69
N ARG A 239 -9.41 -24.66 -17.88
CA ARG A 239 -9.44 -24.34 -16.45
C ARG A 239 -8.23 -24.90 -15.72
N ILE A 240 -7.89 -26.16 -15.96
CA ILE A 240 -6.72 -26.84 -15.38
C ILE A 240 -5.45 -26.08 -15.78
N ARG A 241 -5.27 -25.77 -17.06
CA ARG A 241 -4.10 -25.01 -17.55
C ARG A 241 -3.95 -23.66 -16.87
N ARG A 242 -5.05 -22.91 -16.67
CA ARG A 242 -5.02 -21.62 -15.94
C ARG A 242 -4.76 -21.81 -14.44
N GLU A 243 -5.21 -22.91 -13.83
CA GLU A 243 -4.93 -23.25 -12.43
C GLU A 243 -3.45 -23.58 -12.24
N GLU A 244 -2.89 -24.42 -13.13
CA GLU A 244 -1.47 -24.78 -13.14
C GLU A 244 -0.58 -23.56 -13.37
N GLU A 245 -0.94 -22.67 -14.30
CA GLU A 245 -0.19 -21.42 -14.51
C GLU A 245 -0.21 -20.53 -13.26
N ARG A 246 -1.38 -20.39 -12.61
CA ARG A 246 -1.50 -19.66 -11.33
C ARG A 246 -0.65 -20.30 -10.24
N GLN A 247 -0.65 -21.63 -10.14
CA GLN A 247 0.17 -22.37 -9.20
C GLN A 247 1.66 -22.18 -9.48
N ARG A 248 2.08 -22.19 -10.74
CA ARG A 248 3.47 -21.94 -11.14
C ARG A 248 3.93 -20.55 -10.71
N ARG A 249 3.12 -19.52 -10.99
CA ARG A 249 3.41 -18.14 -10.57
C ARG A 249 3.51 -18.01 -9.04
N ARG A 250 2.62 -18.68 -8.30
CA ARG A 250 2.68 -18.71 -6.83
C ARG A 250 3.96 -19.36 -6.32
N LYS A 251 4.37 -20.51 -6.89
CA LYS A 251 5.62 -21.19 -6.50
C LYS A 251 6.85 -20.35 -6.82
N GLU A 252 6.87 -19.70 -7.98
CA GLU A 252 7.96 -18.80 -8.41
C GLU A 252 8.07 -17.56 -7.50
N ASP A 253 6.94 -16.92 -7.17
CA ASP A 253 6.91 -15.79 -6.24
C ASP A 253 7.35 -16.20 -4.82
N GLU A 254 6.95 -17.39 -4.37
CA GLU A 254 7.35 -17.92 -3.07
C GLU A 254 8.85 -18.25 -3.04
N GLN A 255 9.37 -18.85 -4.11
CA GLN A 255 10.80 -19.10 -4.27
C GLN A 255 11.61 -17.80 -4.23
N ARG A 256 11.14 -16.75 -4.92
CA ARG A 256 11.80 -15.43 -4.89
C ARG A 256 11.79 -14.82 -3.48
N ARG A 257 10.73 -15.02 -2.71
CA ARG A 257 10.66 -14.57 -1.31
C ARG A 257 11.65 -15.32 -0.43
N GLN A 258 11.72 -16.64 -0.57
CA GLN A 258 12.67 -17.46 0.19
C GLN A 258 14.11 -17.09 -0.13
N GLU A 259 14.44 -16.86 -1.40
CA GLU A 259 15.77 -16.42 -1.81
C GLU A 259 16.12 -15.02 -1.26
N GLU A 260 15.18 -14.07 -1.30
CA GLU A 260 15.38 -12.74 -0.71
C GLU A 260 15.53 -12.81 0.81
N GLU A 261 14.76 -13.65 1.49
CA GLU A 261 14.86 -13.88 2.93
C GLU A 261 16.20 -14.54 3.30
N HIS A 262 16.65 -15.52 2.52
CA HIS A 262 17.97 -16.13 2.66
C HIS A 262 19.07 -15.08 2.55
N ARG A 263 19.03 -14.26 1.50
CA ARG A 263 20.00 -13.16 1.31
C ARG A 263 20.02 -12.19 2.49
N ARG A 264 18.84 -11.80 2.99
CA ARG A 264 18.74 -10.93 4.18
C ARG A 264 19.24 -11.62 5.44
N ASN A 265 19.13 -12.95 5.55
CA ASN A 265 19.66 -13.68 6.68
C ASN A 265 21.19 -13.76 6.62
N GLU A 266 21.76 -14.03 5.45
CA GLU A 266 23.21 -13.99 5.21
C GLU A 266 23.78 -12.60 5.52
N GLU A 267 23.15 -11.52 5.05
CA GLU A 267 23.55 -10.15 5.39
C GLU A 267 23.53 -9.89 6.90
N ARG A 268 22.52 -10.42 7.62
CA ARG A 268 22.43 -10.33 9.08
C ARG A 268 23.53 -11.13 9.78
N GLU A 269 23.87 -12.31 9.27
CA GLU A 269 24.97 -13.14 9.78
C GLU A 269 26.33 -12.50 9.56
N GLU A 270 26.60 -11.98 8.36
CA GLU A 270 27.83 -11.23 8.11
C GLU A 270 27.94 -9.99 8.99
N TRP A 271 26.83 -9.28 9.20
CA TRP A 271 26.82 -8.12 10.08
C TRP A 271 27.11 -8.52 11.53
N ARG A 272 26.53 -9.63 12.01
CA ARG A 272 26.86 -10.22 13.32
C ARG A 272 28.35 -10.56 13.40
N ARG A 273 28.89 -11.26 12.41
CA ARG A 273 30.32 -11.64 12.37
C ARG A 273 31.24 -10.43 12.40
N ARG A 274 30.98 -9.41 11.57
CA ARG A 274 31.76 -8.15 11.55
C ARG A 274 31.64 -7.36 12.85
N ASN A 275 30.49 -7.44 13.52
CA ASN A 275 30.30 -6.74 14.78
C ASN A 275 31.00 -7.46 15.94
N GLU A 276 30.99 -8.79 15.93
CA GLU A 276 31.73 -9.65 16.87
C GLU A 276 33.24 -9.45 16.71
N GLU A 277 33.77 -9.46 15.48
CA GLU A 277 35.19 -9.16 15.20
C GLU A 277 35.60 -7.78 15.74
N ARG A 278 34.78 -6.74 15.53
CA ARG A 278 35.01 -5.40 16.10
C ARG A 278 34.92 -5.36 17.62
N ALA A 279 34.20 -6.28 18.25
CA ALA A 279 34.14 -6.37 19.71
C ALA A 279 35.41 -7.06 20.25
N GLU A 280 35.83 -8.15 19.63
CA GLU A 280 37.07 -8.86 19.95
C GLU A 280 38.30 -7.96 19.79
N GLU A 281 38.38 -7.17 18.72
CA GLU A 281 39.48 -6.20 18.53
C GLU A 281 39.55 -5.17 19.67
N ARG A 282 38.40 -4.69 20.16
CA ARG A 282 38.37 -3.77 21.31
C ARG A 282 38.82 -4.45 22.59
N ASP A 283 38.47 -5.71 22.80
CA ASP A 283 38.90 -6.49 23.96
C ASP A 283 40.40 -6.79 23.92
N GLU A 284 40.94 -7.14 22.76
CA GLU A 284 42.38 -7.34 22.61
C GLU A 284 43.14 -6.03 22.81
N ASN A 285 42.65 -4.92 22.26
CA ASN A 285 43.25 -3.60 22.47
C ASN A 285 43.22 -3.19 23.95
N ARG A 286 42.13 -3.49 24.67
CA ARG A 286 42.06 -3.33 26.13
C ARG A 286 43.17 -4.13 26.83
N ARG A 287 43.33 -5.42 26.51
CA ARG A 287 44.38 -6.27 27.10
C ARG A 287 45.78 -5.74 26.81
N ARG A 288 46.06 -5.31 25.57
CA ARG A 288 47.36 -4.72 25.19
C ARG A 288 47.62 -3.42 25.94
N HIS A 289 46.60 -2.59 26.08
CA HIS A 289 46.69 -1.35 26.84
C HIS A 289 46.96 -1.60 28.32
N GLU A 290 46.28 -2.57 28.93
CA GLU A 290 46.52 -2.99 30.32
C GLU A 290 47.96 -3.51 30.53
N GLN A 291 48.45 -4.36 29.62
CA GLN A 291 49.84 -4.84 29.65
C GLN A 291 50.84 -3.68 29.55
N PHE A 292 50.59 -2.73 28.65
CA PHE A 292 51.42 -1.53 28.51
C PHE A 292 51.43 -0.68 29.79
N MET A 293 50.27 -0.45 30.40
CA MET A 293 50.14 0.26 31.67
C MET A 293 50.88 -0.44 32.80
N GLN A 294 50.81 -1.77 32.87
CA GLN A 294 51.54 -2.56 33.86
C GLN A 294 53.07 -2.43 33.69
N MET A 295 53.57 -2.47 32.46
CA MET A 295 54.99 -2.25 32.17
C MET A 295 55.45 -0.83 32.54
N MET A 296 54.65 0.19 32.22
CA MET A 296 54.93 1.58 32.58
C MET A 296 54.97 1.79 34.10
N MET A 297 54.03 1.18 34.84
CA MET A 297 54.00 1.26 36.31
C MET A 297 55.25 0.64 36.93
N LEU A 298 55.73 -0.47 36.38
CA LEU A 298 56.94 -1.16 36.84
C LEU A 298 58.20 -0.30 36.60
N LEU A 299 58.30 0.34 35.42
CA LEU A 299 59.39 1.26 35.08
C LEU A 299 59.40 2.56 35.90
N VAL A 300 58.24 3.08 36.28
CA VAL A 300 58.14 4.28 37.14
C VAL A 300 58.46 3.91 38.60
N GLY A 301 57.91 2.81 39.11
CA GLY A 301 58.21 2.33 40.46
C GLY A 301 59.69 1.95 40.69
N GLU A 302 60.37 1.43 39.66
CA GLU A 302 61.81 1.14 39.73
C GLU A 302 62.68 2.42 39.82
N LYS A 303 62.22 3.54 39.26
CA LYS A 303 62.91 4.85 39.38
C LYS A 303 62.72 5.47 40.76
N ASP A 304 61.52 5.39 41.30
CA ASP A 304 61.24 5.92 42.65
C ASP A 304 62.00 5.13 43.73
N THR A 305 62.11 3.79 43.57
CA THR A 305 62.88 2.94 44.50
C THR A 305 64.41 3.10 44.38
N ALA A 306 64.93 3.45 43.20
CA ALA A 306 66.35 3.74 43.02
C ALA A 306 66.78 5.12 43.55
N GLU A 307 65.85 6.08 43.63
CA GLU A 307 66.11 7.39 44.24
C GLU A 307 66.09 7.34 45.78
N GLU A 308 65.19 6.56 46.39
CA GLU A 308 65.16 6.38 47.86
C GLU A 308 66.45 5.73 48.41
N CYS A 309 67.03 4.74 47.72
CA CYS A 309 68.30 4.12 48.16
C CYS A 309 69.53 5.02 48.02
N ASN A 310 69.48 6.12 47.26
CA ASN A 310 70.62 7.06 47.14
C ASN A 310 70.55 8.23 48.13
N THR A 311 69.45 8.39 48.87
CA THR A 311 69.26 9.45 49.87
C THR A 311 69.46 9.00 51.32
N GLU A 312 69.65 7.70 51.58
CA GLU A 312 69.95 7.14 52.92
C GLU A 312 71.43 6.75 53.12
N SER A 313 72.37 7.36 52.41
CA SER A 313 73.83 7.25 52.69
C SER A 313 74.47 8.58 53.01
#